data_AF-A0A8B2NFT3-F1
#
_entry.id   AF-A0A8B2NFT3-F1
#
_cell.length_a   1.000
_cell.length_b   1.000
_cell.length_c   1.000
_cell.angle_alpha   90.00
_cell.angle_beta   90.00
_cell.angle_gamma   90.00
#
_symmetry.space_group_name_H-M   'P 1'
#
loop_
_entity.id
_entity.type
_entity.pdbx_description
1 polymer ?
#
loop_
_entity_poly.entity_id
_entity_poly.type
_entity_poly.pdbx_seq_one_letter_code
_entity_poly.pdbx_strand_id
1 'polypeptide(L)'
;MSFTIITVAFNAADVLPATLESVLQQDFPDVETILVDGTSWDRTSEVVARYRGEVDKIATSFDAGVFYAMNEAARMASNEYVLFMNAGDRFYARETLSAIWARREGDPDILYGDHLYADAGRTTLTRAADYGALRETLRKGAITKTWLSRLPAHQATFTRASLLKARGYDTAFEICADHAFLLRAFDRGATTQYIDETVSIYAGGGLSIRRHVRCRMEFCALYRRHSENPDAIDTFFYPGEVFPDGPPPFPPTSPMNGAIVSGVFAREADAAATGAEAAGPRLAWCAGEGFRLATPAGARAHTLVLEGHNPLPGQEIEVVHEGRTIGRQGLPAGAFSVPIALSRPLEPGSVVDCLPRHGHVLAEHDGGAPDGAGDGRYVSIALRRFRFEMVRRTGLPLLGPGETAFTTRSKASAKLLAHGWAGLEDTHVWSLAERAEIAFRAEEAAEALLLVVRSNPFLAEPQTMTVELNGTVLASRTLEGRGEVRVPVADAWRTGEVNELVLAVSAVAQPPEDPRTLGLALERMVVIAPAGTPTPTSGPAPPSGPAPEPEDAP
;
A
#
# COMPACT_ATOMS: atom_id res chain seq x y z
N MET A 1 17.94 -14.58 -28.66
CA MET A 1 17.12 -14.56 -27.44
C MET A 1 17.51 -13.31 -26.66
N SER A 2 16.61 -12.86 -25.80
CA SER A 2 16.67 -11.58 -25.12
C SER A 2 16.24 -11.75 -23.65
N PHE A 3 16.61 -10.81 -22.79
CA PHE A 3 16.28 -10.85 -21.35
C PHE A 3 15.31 -9.72 -20.98
N THR A 4 14.29 -10.02 -20.18
CA THR A 4 13.54 -9.00 -19.43
C THR A 4 14.03 -9.04 -17.98
N ILE A 5 14.56 -7.93 -17.49
CA ILE A 5 14.89 -7.76 -16.08
C ILE A 5 13.77 -6.97 -15.41
N ILE A 6 13.17 -7.58 -14.40
CA ILE A 6 12.07 -7.00 -13.65
C ILE A 6 12.55 -6.60 -12.26
N THR A 7 12.33 -5.35 -11.88
CA THR A 7 12.56 -4.85 -10.53
C THR A 7 11.25 -4.48 -9.89
N VAL A 8 10.85 -5.23 -8.86
CA VAL A 8 9.74 -4.85 -7.98
C VAL A 8 10.30 -4.11 -6.76
N ALA A 9 9.68 -2.98 -6.41
CA ALA A 9 10.07 -2.13 -5.29
C ALA A 9 8.87 -1.83 -4.37
N PHE A 10 9.07 -1.87 -3.06
CA PHE A 10 8.09 -1.40 -2.08
C PHE A 10 8.80 -0.83 -0.86
N ASN A 11 8.60 0.45 -0.58
CA ASN A 11 9.31 1.19 0.48
C ASN A 11 10.83 0.98 0.45
N ALA A 12 11.42 1.21 -0.72
CA ALA A 12 12.79 0.88 -1.05
C ALA A 12 13.58 2.10 -1.56
N ALA A 13 13.19 3.33 -1.21
CA ALA A 13 13.79 4.56 -1.76
C ALA A 13 15.32 4.60 -1.63
N ASP A 14 15.85 4.09 -0.51
CA ASP A 14 17.27 4.14 -0.18
C ASP A 14 18.11 3.09 -0.93
N VAL A 15 17.48 1.99 -1.36
CA VAL A 15 18.21 0.83 -1.95
C VAL A 15 17.95 0.66 -3.44
N LEU A 16 16.80 1.13 -3.94
CA LEU A 16 16.39 1.01 -5.32
C LEU A 16 17.40 1.61 -6.33
N PRO A 17 18.03 2.78 -6.09
CA PRO A 17 18.94 3.36 -7.07
C PRO A 17 20.09 2.42 -7.45
N ALA A 18 20.69 1.76 -6.47
CA ALA A 18 21.83 0.90 -6.72
C ALA A 18 21.44 -0.44 -7.37
N THR A 19 20.21 -0.91 -7.14
CA THR A 19 19.63 -2.02 -7.91
C THR A 19 19.50 -1.63 -9.38
N LEU A 20 18.84 -0.51 -9.67
CA LEU A 20 18.60 -0.04 -11.04
C LEU A 20 19.90 0.26 -11.78
N GLU A 21 20.88 0.87 -11.11
CA GLU A 21 22.21 1.10 -11.69
C GLU A 21 22.85 -0.23 -12.14
N SER A 22 22.78 -1.29 -11.33
CA SER A 22 23.33 -2.60 -11.71
C SER A 22 22.62 -3.26 -12.90
N VAL A 23 21.32 -3.00 -13.04
CA VAL A 23 20.49 -3.48 -14.16
C VAL A 23 20.84 -2.74 -15.45
N LEU A 24 20.88 -1.41 -15.39
CA LEU A 24 21.14 -0.54 -16.55
C LEU A 24 22.59 -0.61 -17.04
N GLN A 25 23.53 -1.02 -16.19
CA GLN A 25 24.94 -1.16 -16.55
C GLN A 25 25.28 -2.48 -17.26
N GLN A 26 24.35 -3.44 -17.37
CA GLN A 26 24.62 -4.70 -18.06
C GLN A 26 25.07 -4.47 -19.51
N ASP A 27 26.05 -5.23 -19.98
CA ASP A 27 26.65 -5.06 -21.31
C ASP A 27 25.93 -5.79 -22.46
N PHE A 28 24.85 -6.50 -22.15
CA PHE A 28 24.10 -7.30 -23.11
C PHE A 28 23.18 -6.42 -23.96
N PRO A 29 23.13 -6.60 -25.30
CA PRO A 29 22.45 -5.66 -26.19
C PRO A 29 20.91 -5.73 -26.15
N ASP A 30 20.32 -6.91 -25.93
CA ASP A 30 18.87 -7.13 -25.98
C ASP A 30 18.28 -7.34 -24.58
N VAL A 31 18.23 -6.25 -23.80
CA VAL A 31 17.64 -6.22 -22.44
C VAL A 31 16.44 -5.30 -22.40
N GLU A 32 15.31 -5.82 -21.93
CA GLU A 32 14.12 -5.05 -21.56
C GLU A 32 14.10 -4.87 -20.03
N THR A 33 13.75 -3.69 -19.56
CA THR A 33 13.72 -3.32 -18.14
C THR A 33 12.32 -2.90 -17.72
N ILE A 34 11.80 -3.56 -16.68
CA ILE A 34 10.47 -3.29 -16.14
C ILE A 34 10.61 -2.95 -14.66
N LEU A 35 10.19 -1.75 -14.29
CA LEU A 35 10.17 -1.27 -12.91
C LEU A 35 8.73 -1.20 -12.40
N VAL A 36 8.45 -1.92 -11.32
CA VAL A 36 7.13 -1.94 -10.69
C VAL A 36 7.20 -1.43 -9.25
N ASP A 37 6.51 -0.32 -8.97
CA ASP A 37 6.31 0.19 -7.62
C ASP A 37 5.07 -0.45 -6.99
N GLY A 38 5.24 -1.15 -5.87
CA GLY A 38 4.20 -1.80 -5.08
C GLY A 38 3.31 -0.82 -4.31
N THR A 39 3.07 0.38 -4.84
CA THR A 39 2.30 1.44 -4.16
C THR A 39 3.00 1.90 -2.86
N SER A 40 4.27 2.28 -2.96
CA SER A 40 5.09 2.69 -1.81
C SER A 40 4.56 3.93 -1.06
N TRP A 41 4.96 4.05 0.21
CA TRP A 41 4.57 5.12 1.14
C TRP A 41 5.72 6.05 1.51
N ASP A 42 6.95 5.59 1.27
CA ASP A 42 8.15 6.42 1.38
C ASP A 42 8.41 7.15 0.05
N ARG A 43 9.64 7.62 -0.13
CA ARG A 43 10.05 8.35 -1.33
C ARG A 43 10.34 7.44 -2.54
N THR A 44 9.97 6.16 -2.52
CA THR A 44 10.27 5.23 -3.62
C THR A 44 9.66 5.69 -4.93
N SER A 45 8.42 6.19 -4.92
CA SER A 45 7.75 6.68 -6.13
C SER A 45 8.47 7.89 -6.74
N GLU A 46 9.08 8.77 -5.93
CA GLU A 46 9.95 9.84 -6.42
C GLU A 46 11.20 9.27 -7.11
N VAL A 47 11.80 8.23 -6.54
CA VAL A 47 12.98 7.56 -7.12
C VAL A 47 12.61 6.91 -8.45
N VAL A 48 11.51 6.16 -8.50
CA VAL A 48 10.99 5.52 -9.71
C VAL A 48 10.77 6.55 -10.83
N ALA A 49 10.19 7.71 -10.50
CA ALA A 49 9.94 8.76 -11.48
C ALA A 49 11.21 9.30 -12.15
N ARG A 50 12.37 9.27 -11.46
CA ARG A 50 13.65 9.74 -12.02
C ARG A 50 14.20 8.83 -13.11
N TYR A 51 13.87 7.54 -13.08
CA TYR A 51 14.29 6.56 -14.10
C TYR A 51 13.35 6.52 -15.31
N ARG A 52 12.36 7.41 -15.40
CA ARG A 52 11.54 7.56 -16.61
C ARG A 52 12.43 7.91 -17.80
N GLY A 53 12.38 7.07 -18.83
CA GLY A 53 13.21 7.22 -20.03
C GLY A 53 14.55 6.47 -19.96
N GLU A 54 14.93 5.93 -18.80
CA GLU A 54 16.07 5.00 -18.66
C GLU A 54 15.60 3.54 -18.65
N VAL A 55 14.40 3.28 -18.11
CA VAL A 55 13.76 1.95 -18.17
C VAL A 55 12.65 1.90 -19.22
N ASP A 56 12.41 0.72 -19.78
CA ASP A 56 11.44 0.53 -20.88
C ASP A 56 9.99 0.66 -20.41
N LYS A 57 9.69 0.13 -19.21
CA LYS A 57 8.33 0.11 -18.64
C LYS A 57 8.34 0.47 -17.16
N ILE A 58 7.44 1.35 -16.76
CA ILE A 58 7.13 1.65 -15.36
C ILE A 58 5.67 1.36 -15.13
N ALA A 59 5.36 0.60 -14.08
CA ALA A 59 4.02 0.35 -13.63
C ALA A 59 3.91 0.48 -12.11
N THR A 60 2.68 0.63 -11.64
CA THR A 60 2.34 0.46 -10.24
C THR A 60 1.61 -0.86 -10.05
N SER A 61 1.95 -1.60 -9.00
CA SER A 61 1.20 -2.76 -8.56
C SER A 61 0.57 -2.44 -7.21
N PHE A 62 -0.66 -2.89 -7.04
CA PHE A 62 -1.26 -3.01 -5.73
C PHE A 62 -0.37 -3.87 -4.80
N ASP A 63 -0.29 -3.52 -3.52
CA ASP A 63 0.52 -4.25 -2.53
C ASP A 63 -0.13 -5.58 -2.09
N ALA A 64 -0.39 -6.50 -3.02
CA ALA A 64 -0.88 -7.85 -2.70
C ALA A 64 0.26 -8.84 -2.39
N GLY A 65 1.44 -8.32 -2.00
CA GLY A 65 2.66 -9.07 -1.77
C GLY A 65 3.57 -9.16 -3.00
N VAL A 66 4.85 -9.46 -2.74
CA VAL A 66 5.93 -9.41 -3.74
C VAL A 66 5.66 -10.30 -4.95
N PHE A 67 5.17 -11.53 -4.73
CA PHE A 67 4.90 -12.46 -5.83
C PHE A 67 3.68 -12.10 -6.68
N TYR A 68 2.74 -11.34 -6.13
CA TYR A 68 1.65 -10.77 -6.93
C TYR A 68 2.20 -9.69 -7.88
N ALA A 69 2.99 -8.75 -7.36
CA ALA A 69 3.65 -7.74 -8.19
C ALA A 69 4.58 -8.38 -9.24
N MET A 70 5.32 -9.43 -8.87
CA MET A 70 6.15 -10.19 -9.82
C MET A 70 5.30 -10.86 -10.92
N ASN A 71 4.12 -11.40 -10.59
CA ASN A 71 3.22 -11.98 -11.57
C ASN A 71 2.65 -10.93 -12.53
N GLU A 72 2.17 -9.80 -12.02
CA GLU A 72 1.71 -8.67 -12.86
C GLU A 72 2.84 -8.20 -13.78
N ALA A 73 4.04 -8.04 -13.22
CA ALA A 73 5.22 -7.62 -13.97
C ALA A 73 5.62 -8.61 -15.07
N ALA A 74 5.58 -9.92 -14.77
CA ALA A 74 5.91 -10.96 -15.73
C ALA A 74 5.00 -10.93 -16.97
N ARG A 75 3.74 -10.51 -16.84
CA ARG A 75 2.82 -10.38 -17.99
C ARG A 75 3.27 -9.31 -18.97
N MET A 76 3.93 -8.26 -18.48
CA MET A 76 4.45 -7.16 -19.30
C MET A 76 5.75 -7.52 -20.03
N ALA A 77 6.44 -8.60 -19.66
CA ALA A 77 7.70 -9.01 -20.29
C ALA A 77 7.52 -9.36 -21.77
N SER A 78 8.38 -8.84 -22.65
CA SER A 78 8.33 -9.11 -24.08
C SER A 78 9.43 -10.07 -24.55
N ASN A 79 10.49 -10.20 -23.76
CA ASN A 79 11.66 -10.99 -24.11
C ASN A 79 11.54 -12.47 -23.70
N GLU A 80 12.53 -13.25 -24.10
CA GLU A 80 12.47 -14.71 -24.01
C GLU A 80 12.63 -15.25 -22.60
N TYR A 81 13.55 -14.67 -21.82
CA TYR A 81 13.79 -15.03 -20.43
C TYR A 81 13.50 -13.85 -19.51
N VAL A 82 12.91 -14.14 -18.35
CA VAL A 82 12.65 -13.18 -17.28
C VAL A 82 13.56 -13.50 -16.10
N LEU A 83 14.21 -12.48 -15.54
CA LEU A 83 14.83 -12.54 -14.23
C LEU A 83 14.28 -11.41 -13.35
N PHE A 84 14.07 -11.71 -12.08
CA PHE A 84 13.66 -10.71 -11.09
C PHE A 84 14.88 -10.24 -10.30
N MET A 85 15.19 -8.96 -10.43
CA MET A 85 16.21 -8.25 -9.65
C MET A 85 15.49 -7.22 -8.78
N ASN A 86 14.91 -7.68 -7.67
CA ASN A 86 14.06 -6.87 -6.80
C ASN A 86 14.88 -5.82 -6.03
N ALA A 87 14.21 -4.76 -5.56
CA ALA A 87 14.88 -3.65 -4.90
C ALA A 87 15.69 -4.10 -3.67
N GLY A 88 16.97 -3.72 -3.62
CA GLY A 88 17.95 -4.17 -2.63
C GLY A 88 18.99 -5.13 -3.21
N ASP A 89 18.62 -5.91 -4.22
CA ASP A 89 19.50 -6.87 -4.89
C ASP A 89 20.22 -6.24 -6.09
N ARG A 90 21.33 -6.83 -6.54
CA ARG A 90 22.12 -6.32 -7.66
C ARG A 90 22.70 -7.45 -8.50
N PHE A 91 22.98 -7.18 -9.78
CA PHE A 91 23.87 -8.04 -10.55
C PHE A 91 25.27 -8.06 -9.96
N TYR A 92 25.94 -9.20 -10.07
CA TYR A 92 27.31 -9.36 -9.57
C TYR A 92 28.32 -8.54 -10.38
N ALA A 93 28.21 -8.58 -11.70
CA ALA A 93 29.10 -7.89 -12.62
C ALA A 93 28.32 -7.31 -13.81
N ARG A 94 28.96 -6.40 -14.55
CA ARG A 94 28.40 -5.80 -15.77
C ARG A 94 28.22 -6.83 -16.89
N GLU A 95 29.11 -7.81 -16.94
CA GLU A 95 29.18 -8.83 -17.99
C GLU A 95 28.27 -10.05 -17.68
N THR A 96 27.55 -10.05 -16.55
CA THR A 96 26.79 -11.22 -16.06
C THR A 96 25.81 -11.76 -17.11
N LEU A 97 25.03 -10.90 -17.77
CA LEU A 97 24.08 -11.37 -18.79
C LEU A 97 24.79 -11.96 -20.03
N SER A 98 25.88 -11.33 -20.50
CA SER A 98 26.70 -11.84 -21.60
C SER A 98 27.38 -13.18 -21.25
N ALA A 99 27.80 -13.33 -20.00
CA ALA A 99 28.38 -14.54 -19.45
C ALA A 99 27.38 -15.71 -19.37
N ILE A 100 26.15 -15.47 -18.90
CA ILE A 100 25.06 -16.45 -18.92
C ILE A 100 24.74 -16.84 -20.36
N TRP A 101 24.66 -15.85 -21.24
CA TRP A 101 24.38 -16.06 -22.66
C TRP A 101 25.40 -17.00 -23.30
N ALA A 102 26.69 -16.73 -23.13
CA ALA A 102 27.76 -17.47 -23.78
C ALA A 102 27.89 -18.92 -23.30
N ARG A 103 27.48 -19.22 -22.05
CA ARG A 103 27.66 -20.55 -21.42
C ARG A 103 26.43 -21.44 -21.45
N ARG A 104 25.27 -20.92 -21.82
CA ARG A 104 24.06 -21.76 -21.93
C ARG A 104 24.21 -22.75 -23.09
N GLU A 105 23.54 -23.88 -22.94
CA GLU A 105 23.51 -24.94 -23.95
C GLU A 105 22.06 -25.27 -24.28
N GLY A 106 21.73 -25.25 -25.58
CA GLY A 106 20.35 -25.40 -26.03
C GLY A 106 19.43 -24.29 -25.50
N ASP A 107 18.19 -24.68 -25.24
CA ASP A 107 17.06 -23.77 -25.06
C ASP A 107 16.26 -24.06 -23.76
N PRO A 108 16.92 -24.27 -22.59
CA PRO A 108 16.27 -24.76 -21.37
C PRO A 108 15.16 -23.83 -20.89
N ASP A 109 14.13 -24.36 -20.24
CA ASP A 109 13.03 -23.55 -19.71
C ASP A 109 13.47 -22.64 -18.56
N ILE A 110 14.46 -23.07 -17.79
CA ILE A 110 15.00 -22.31 -16.64
C ILE A 110 16.53 -22.41 -16.64
N LEU A 111 17.19 -21.25 -16.59
CA LEU A 111 18.62 -21.12 -16.35
C LEU A 111 18.82 -20.65 -14.92
N TYR A 112 19.85 -21.12 -14.22
CA TYR A 112 20.19 -20.57 -12.92
C TYR A 112 21.68 -20.65 -12.64
N GLY A 113 22.18 -19.72 -11.84
CA GLY A 113 23.58 -19.65 -11.47
C GLY A 113 23.78 -19.49 -9.96
N ASP A 114 24.99 -19.10 -9.60
CA ASP A 114 25.40 -18.85 -8.23
C ASP A 114 24.96 -17.45 -7.76
N HIS A 115 24.93 -17.23 -6.46
CA HIS A 115 24.66 -15.91 -5.89
C HIS A 115 25.53 -15.65 -4.65
N LEU A 116 25.78 -14.37 -4.39
CA LEU A 116 26.39 -13.89 -3.16
C LEU A 116 25.30 -13.43 -2.19
N TYR A 117 25.29 -13.94 -0.97
CA TYR A 117 24.45 -13.40 0.11
C TYR A 117 25.26 -12.37 0.91
N ALA A 118 24.81 -11.11 0.92
CA ALA A 118 25.48 -9.99 1.57
C ALA A 118 24.69 -9.53 2.81
N ASP A 119 25.24 -9.72 4.01
CA ASP A 119 24.59 -9.38 5.27
C ASP A 119 25.60 -8.83 6.29
N ALA A 120 25.25 -7.73 6.97
CA ALA A 120 26.06 -7.08 7.99
C ALA A 120 27.56 -6.88 7.62
N GLY A 121 27.82 -6.51 6.36
CA GLY A 121 29.18 -6.29 5.85
C GLY A 121 29.96 -7.56 5.51
N ARG A 122 29.33 -8.74 5.60
CA ARG A 122 29.89 -10.03 5.15
C ARG A 122 29.20 -10.47 3.87
N THR A 123 29.96 -11.12 2.99
CA THR A 123 29.43 -11.69 1.75
C THR A 123 29.78 -13.17 1.70
N THR A 124 28.80 -14.03 1.43
CA THR A 124 28.95 -15.49 1.35
C THR A 124 28.54 -15.98 -0.02
N LEU A 125 29.44 -16.71 -0.70
CA LEU A 125 29.11 -17.34 -1.98
C LEU A 125 28.28 -18.59 -1.76
N THR A 126 27.13 -18.63 -2.42
CA THR A 126 26.25 -19.78 -2.53
C THR A 126 26.34 -20.37 -3.92
N ARG A 127 26.84 -21.61 -4.00
CA ARG A 127 26.82 -22.38 -5.24
C ARG A 127 25.54 -23.18 -5.39
N ALA A 128 24.77 -22.89 -6.43
CA ALA A 128 23.56 -23.64 -6.71
C ALA A 128 23.90 -25.12 -6.96
N ALA A 129 23.04 -26.03 -6.50
CA ALA A 129 23.16 -27.44 -6.85
C ALA A 129 22.35 -27.74 -8.11
N ASP A 130 22.67 -28.86 -8.77
CA ASP A 130 21.81 -29.43 -9.78
C ASP A 130 20.40 -29.64 -9.21
N TYR A 131 19.39 -29.10 -9.89
CA TYR A 131 18.03 -29.09 -9.36
C TYR A 131 17.40 -30.48 -9.37
N GLY A 132 17.76 -31.33 -10.33
CA GLY A 132 17.34 -32.72 -10.36
C GLY A 132 17.82 -33.48 -9.11
N ALA A 133 19.09 -33.28 -8.73
CA ALA A 133 19.65 -33.83 -7.49
C ALA A 133 18.95 -33.24 -6.24
N LEU A 134 18.70 -31.94 -6.19
CA LEU A 134 17.98 -31.29 -5.09
C LEU A 134 16.59 -31.91 -4.90
N ARG A 135 15.84 -32.10 -5.99
CA ARG A 135 14.51 -32.72 -5.99
C ARG A 135 14.55 -34.15 -5.49
N GLU A 136 15.53 -34.93 -5.94
CA GLU A 136 15.66 -36.33 -5.50
C GLU A 136 15.98 -36.44 -4.00
N THR A 137 16.80 -35.53 -3.47
CA THR A 137 17.03 -35.41 -2.02
C THR A 137 15.76 -35.03 -1.28
N LEU A 138 14.98 -34.06 -1.79
CA LEU A 138 13.70 -33.67 -1.22
C LEU A 138 12.68 -34.81 -1.23
N ARG A 139 12.54 -35.52 -2.36
CA ARG A 139 11.64 -36.67 -2.52
C ARG A 139 11.90 -37.74 -1.46
N LYS A 140 13.17 -37.99 -1.13
CA LYS A 140 13.59 -38.94 -0.09
C LYS A 140 13.44 -38.43 1.35
N GLY A 141 13.06 -37.17 1.54
CA GLY A 141 13.04 -36.52 2.86
C GLY A 141 14.43 -36.27 3.46
N ALA A 142 15.50 -36.34 2.65
CA ALA A 142 16.89 -36.29 3.12
C ALA A 142 17.47 -34.87 3.14
N ILE A 143 16.62 -33.86 3.38
CA ILE A 143 17.02 -32.46 3.36
C ILE A 143 17.93 -32.10 4.56
N THR A 144 18.83 -31.16 4.34
CA THR A 144 19.77 -30.66 5.35
C THR A 144 19.91 -29.14 5.25
N LYS A 145 20.59 -28.51 6.21
CA LYS A 145 20.92 -27.07 6.13
C LYS A 145 21.76 -26.74 4.89
N THR A 146 22.72 -27.61 4.55
CA THR A 146 23.53 -27.47 3.34
C THR A 146 22.71 -27.66 2.07
N TRP A 147 21.69 -28.51 2.09
CA TRP A 147 20.76 -28.64 0.96
C TRP A 147 19.96 -27.35 0.76
N LEU A 148 19.38 -26.80 1.84
CA LEU A 148 18.65 -25.52 1.78
C LEU A 148 19.52 -24.38 1.25
N SER A 149 20.77 -24.30 1.70
CA SER A 149 21.69 -23.25 1.28
C SER A 149 22.19 -23.39 -0.15
N ARG A 150 21.79 -24.43 -0.89
CA ARG A 150 22.21 -24.65 -2.30
C ARG A 150 21.04 -24.60 -3.28
N LEU A 151 19.85 -24.23 -2.81
CA LEU A 151 18.71 -24.00 -3.66
C LEU A 151 18.97 -22.77 -4.56
N PRO A 152 18.58 -22.80 -5.84
CA PRO A 152 18.63 -21.62 -6.68
C PRO A 152 17.78 -20.49 -6.08
N ALA A 153 18.38 -19.31 -5.96
CA ALA A 153 17.67 -18.10 -5.57
C ALA A 153 17.01 -17.48 -6.80
N HIS A 154 15.82 -16.87 -6.66
CA HIS A 154 15.14 -16.27 -7.81
C HIS A 154 15.95 -15.13 -8.43
N GLN A 155 16.77 -14.42 -7.64
CA GLN A 155 17.68 -13.37 -8.12
C GLN A 155 18.81 -13.91 -9.01
N ALA A 156 19.00 -15.23 -9.05
CA ALA A 156 19.97 -15.91 -9.89
C ALA A 156 19.30 -16.90 -10.85
N THR A 157 17.99 -16.77 -11.07
CA THR A 157 17.19 -17.69 -11.88
C THR A 157 16.50 -16.94 -13.02
N PHE A 158 16.77 -17.36 -14.25
CA PHE A 158 16.14 -16.87 -15.47
C PHE A 158 15.10 -17.89 -15.93
N THR A 159 13.86 -17.48 -16.09
CA THR A 159 12.75 -18.36 -16.48
C THR A 159 12.21 -17.95 -17.83
N ARG A 160 11.93 -18.90 -18.72
CA ARG A 160 11.23 -18.59 -19.98
C ARG A 160 9.96 -17.79 -19.71
N ALA A 161 9.80 -16.66 -20.38
CA ALA A 161 8.67 -15.77 -20.19
C ALA A 161 7.33 -16.48 -20.46
N SER A 162 7.29 -17.36 -21.46
CA SER A 162 6.10 -18.19 -21.77
C SER A 162 5.72 -19.11 -20.61
N LEU A 163 6.70 -19.80 -20.01
CA LEU A 163 6.48 -20.67 -18.86
C LEU A 163 6.02 -19.86 -17.64
N LEU A 164 6.68 -18.74 -17.36
CA LEU A 164 6.37 -17.89 -16.22
C LEU A 164 4.96 -17.30 -16.33
N LYS A 165 4.60 -16.74 -17.50
CA LYS A 165 3.25 -16.20 -17.76
C LYS A 165 2.16 -17.26 -17.69
N ALA A 166 2.43 -18.47 -18.19
CA ALA A 166 1.44 -19.54 -18.20
C ALA A 166 1.19 -20.15 -16.82
N ARG A 167 2.13 -20.03 -15.88
CA ARG A 167 2.07 -20.73 -14.58
C ARG A 167 1.99 -19.80 -13.39
N GLY A 168 2.70 -18.68 -13.42
CA GLY A 168 2.81 -17.71 -12.33
C GLY A 168 3.37 -18.28 -11.02
N TYR A 169 3.80 -17.39 -10.15
CA TYR A 169 4.02 -17.70 -8.74
C TYR A 169 2.67 -17.95 -8.06
N ASP A 170 2.66 -18.92 -7.14
CA ASP A 170 1.47 -19.18 -6.33
C ASP A 170 1.49 -18.20 -5.16
N THR A 171 0.63 -17.20 -5.22
CA THR A 171 0.63 -16.09 -4.28
C THR A 171 0.18 -16.52 -2.88
N ALA A 172 -0.38 -17.72 -2.68
CA ALA A 172 -0.65 -18.27 -1.35
C ALA A 172 0.63 -18.39 -0.49
N PHE A 173 1.77 -18.56 -1.15
CA PHE A 173 3.09 -18.45 -0.53
C PHE A 173 3.52 -16.98 -0.47
N GLU A 174 3.79 -16.49 0.73
CA GLU A 174 4.27 -15.13 0.93
C GLU A 174 5.78 -15.03 0.73
N ILE A 175 6.51 -16.12 1.00
CA ILE A 175 7.97 -16.12 1.08
C ILE A 175 8.60 -17.11 0.11
N CYS A 176 8.07 -18.34 -0.01
CA CYS A 176 8.71 -19.38 -0.83
C CYS A 176 8.00 -19.69 -2.16
N ALA A 177 7.26 -18.73 -2.71
CA ALA A 177 6.52 -18.96 -3.97
C ALA A 177 7.44 -19.23 -5.17
N ASP A 178 8.68 -18.72 -5.13
CA ASP A 178 9.74 -19.02 -6.08
C ASP A 178 10.14 -20.50 -6.05
N HIS A 179 10.37 -21.06 -4.86
CA HIS A 179 10.62 -22.49 -4.70
C HIS A 179 9.43 -23.34 -5.13
N ALA A 180 8.21 -22.92 -4.76
CA ALA A 180 6.99 -23.60 -5.17
C ALA A 180 6.81 -23.57 -6.69
N PHE A 181 7.14 -22.45 -7.35
CA PHE A 181 7.12 -22.33 -8.80
C PHE A 181 8.10 -23.31 -9.46
N LEU A 182 9.36 -23.34 -8.99
CA LEU A 182 10.37 -24.25 -9.55
C LEU A 182 9.92 -25.70 -9.43
N LEU A 183 9.48 -26.17 -8.25
CA LEU A 183 9.00 -27.54 -8.07
C LEU A 183 7.84 -27.86 -9.04
N ARG A 184 6.86 -26.96 -9.17
CA ARG A 184 5.72 -27.12 -10.09
C ARG A 184 6.11 -27.12 -11.57
N ALA A 185 7.11 -26.32 -11.95
CA ALA A 185 7.59 -26.25 -13.33
C ALA A 185 8.26 -27.59 -13.71
N PHE A 186 9.13 -28.08 -12.84
CA PHE A 186 9.82 -29.36 -13.03
C PHE A 186 8.90 -30.57 -12.99
N ASP A 187 7.94 -30.63 -12.06
CA ASP A 187 6.97 -31.74 -12.01
C ASP A 187 6.10 -31.81 -13.28
N ARG A 188 6.11 -30.76 -14.11
CA ARG A 188 5.48 -30.71 -15.43
C ARG A 188 6.46 -30.82 -16.61
N GLY A 189 7.70 -31.22 -16.34
CA GLY A 189 8.71 -31.53 -17.35
C GLY A 189 9.52 -30.33 -17.84
N ALA A 190 9.52 -29.19 -17.14
CA ALA A 190 10.40 -28.08 -17.49
C ALA A 190 11.88 -28.51 -17.44
N THR A 191 12.62 -28.16 -18.48
CA THR A 191 14.06 -28.41 -18.61
C THR A 191 14.86 -27.30 -17.96
N THR A 192 16.00 -27.65 -17.36
CA THR A 192 16.83 -26.67 -16.66
C THR A 192 18.30 -26.85 -16.86
N GLN A 193 19.04 -25.76 -16.71
CA GLN A 193 20.48 -25.77 -16.79
C GLN A 193 21.10 -24.90 -15.71
N TYR A 194 22.03 -25.50 -14.96
CA TYR A 194 22.96 -24.76 -14.12
C TYR A 194 24.04 -24.11 -14.98
N ILE A 195 24.33 -22.84 -14.73
CA ILE A 195 25.44 -22.10 -15.33
C ILE A 195 26.43 -21.75 -14.23
N ASP A 196 27.69 -22.15 -14.40
CA ASP A 196 28.81 -21.78 -13.51
C ASP A 196 29.18 -20.31 -13.69
N GLU A 197 28.30 -19.43 -13.19
CA GLU A 197 28.41 -17.98 -13.21
C GLU A 197 27.74 -17.40 -11.95
N THR A 198 28.38 -16.39 -11.35
CA THR A 198 27.78 -15.68 -10.23
C THR A 198 26.87 -14.59 -10.77
N VAL A 199 25.57 -14.74 -10.55
CA VAL A 199 24.56 -13.87 -11.18
C VAL A 199 24.32 -12.61 -10.35
N SER A 200 24.11 -12.78 -9.04
CA SER A 200 23.59 -11.69 -8.21
C SER A 200 24.25 -11.59 -6.86
N ILE A 201 24.15 -10.39 -6.29
CA ILE A 201 24.37 -10.08 -4.89
C ILE A 201 22.98 -9.90 -4.26
N TYR A 202 22.56 -10.91 -3.52
CA TYR A 202 21.34 -10.95 -2.72
C TYR A 202 21.58 -10.25 -1.38
N ALA A 203 20.83 -9.18 -1.12
CA ALA A 203 20.94 -8.43 0.13
C ALA A 203 20.23 -9.12 1.30
N GLY A 204 20.92 -9.17 2.44
CA GLY A 204 20.40 -9.61 3.72
C GLY A 204 19.32 -8.67 4.26
N GLY A 205 18.49 -9.19 5.18
CA GLY A 205 17.38 -8.45 5.78
C GLY A 205 16.05 -8.54 5.02
N GLY A 206 15.95 -9.41 4.01
CA GLY A 206 14.75 -9.66 3.23
C GLY A 206 13.56 -10.25 4.02
N LEU A 207 12.44 -10.46 3.33
CA LEU A 207 11.17 -10.93 3.92
C LEU A 207 11.33 -12.29 4.65
N SER A 208 12.15 -13.18 4.11
CA SER A 208 12.44 -14.50 4.66
C SER A 208 13.04 -14.46 6.07
N ILE A 209 13.86 -13.44 6.37
CA ILE A 209 14.48 -13.25 7.70
C ILE A 209 13.48 -12.57 8.64
N ARG A 210 12.85 -11.48 8.17
CA ARG A 210 11.87 -10.72 8.96
C ARG A 210 10.67 -11.57 9.39
N ARG A 211 10.29 -12.55 8.57
CA ARG A 211 9.18 -13.48 8.81
C ARG A 211 9.65 -14.94 8.87
N HIS A 212 10.77 -15.21 9.53
CA HIS A 212 11.38 -16.54 9.60
C HIS A 212 10.42 -17.66 10.07
N VAL A 213 9.48 -17.39 10.99
CA VAL A 213 8.46 -18.38 11.42
C VAL A 213 7.54 -18.75 10.26
N ARG A 214 7.02 -17.75 9.53
CA ARG A 214 6.18 -17.96 8.34
C ARG A 214 6.94 -18.70 7.25
N CYS A 215 8.19 -18.29 7.01
CA CYS A 215 9.10 -18.91 6.05
C CYS A 215 9.27 -20.42 6.35
N ARG A 216 9.52 -20.75 7.62
CA ARG A 216 9.62 -22.13 8.10
C ARG A 216 8.34 -22.93 7.87
N MET A 217 7.17 -22.36 8.19
CA MET A 217 5.88 -23.02 7.97
C MET A 217 5.62 -23.31 6.49
N GLU A 218 5.84 -22.31 5.63
CA GLU A 218 5.65 -22.45 4.19
C GLU A 218 6.59 -23.49 3.58
N PHE A 219 7.89 -23.46 3.94
CA PHE A 219 8.84 -24.47 3.48
C PHE A 219 8.48 -25.86 3.96
N CYS A 220 8.14 -26.04 5.24
CA CYS A 220 7.74 -27.34 5.77
C CYS A 220 6.56 -27.90 4.99
N ALA A 221 5.49 -27.12 4.83
CA ALA A 221 4.29 -27.58 4.15
C ALA A 221 4.48 -27.81 2.65
N LEU A 222 5.28 -26.97 1.97
CA LEU A 222 5.67 -27.20 0.58
C LEU A 222 6.44 -28.53 0.46
N TYR A 223 7.50 -28.70 1.24
CA TYR A 223 8.39 -29.86 1.13
C TYR A 223 7.73 -31.18 1.56
N ARG A 224 6.82 -31.15 2.54
CA ARG A 224 5.98 -32.31 2.89
C ARG A 224 5.21 -32.84 1.68
N ARG A 225 4.64 -31.95 0.84
CA ARG A 225 3.85 -32.34 -0.34
C ARG A 225 4.69 -32.98 -1.45
N HIS A 226 5.99 -32.72 -1.47
CA HIS A 226 6.93 -33.22 -2.48
C HIS A 226 7.87 -34.32 -1.93
N SER A 227 7.68 -34.77 -0.69
CA SER A 227 8.47 -35.83 -0.05
C SER A 227 7.65 -37.11 0.11
N GLU A 228 8.27 -38.26 -0.15
CA GLU A 228 7.74 -39.59 0.19
C GLU A 228 7.93 -39.92 1.68
N ASN A 229 8.72 -39.10 2.39
CA ASN A 229 8.93 -39.20 3.84
C ASN A 229 8.61 -37.83 4.49
N PRO A 230 7.32 -37.51 4.68
CA PRO A 230 6.90 -36.23 5.25
C PRO A 230 7.31 -36.05 6.72
N ASP A 231 7.42 -37.14 7.49
CA ASP A 231 7.84 -37.09 8.90
C ASP A 231 9.31 -36.62 9.05
N ALA A 232 10.17 -37.00 8.12
CA ALA A 232 11.54 -36.49 8.06
C ALA A 232 11.59 -34.98 7.79
N ILE A 233 10.65 -34.47 6.98
CA ILE A 233 10.51 -33.02 6.73
C ILE A 233 10.06 -32.29 8.01
N ASP A 234 9.10 -32.85 8.75
CA ASP A 234 8.64 -32.28 10.02
C ASP A 234 9.78 -32.21 11.04
N THR A 235 10.48 -33.34 11.21
CA THR A 235 11.59 -33.47 12.14
C THR A 235 12.69 -32.44 11.84
N PHE A 236 12.93 -32.17 10.55
CA PHE A 236 13.91 -31.19 10.13
C PHE A 236 13.52 -29.74 10.51
N PHE A 237 12.26 -29.34 10.30
CA PHE A 237 11.81 -27.96 10.59
C PHE A 237 11.37 -27.73 12.04
N TYR A 238 10.91 -28.78 12.72
CA TYR A 238 10.37 -28.76 14.08
C TYR A 238 11.04 -29.84 14.96
N PRO A 239 12.37 -29.76 15.14
CA PRO A 239 13.10 -30.79 15.87
C PRO A 239 12.64 -30.86 17.33
N GLY A 240 12.17 -32.04 17.76
CA GLY A 240 11.71 -32.28 19.12
C GLY A 240 10.28 -31.85 19.42
N GLU A 241 9.57 -31.27 18.46
CA GLU A 241 8.14 -31.01 18.56
C GLU A 241 7.37 -32.23 18.05
N VAL A 242 6.37 -32.69 18.79
CA VAL A 242 5.52 -33.83 18.40
C VAL A 242 4.17 -33.29 17.99
N PHE A 243 3.82 -33.49 16.73
CA PHE A 243 2.49 -33.19 16.20
C PHE A 243 1.81 -34.49 15.78
N PRO A 244 0.83 -35.00 16.55
CA PRO A 244 0.13 -36.25 16.23
C PRO A 244 -0.45 -36.29 14.81
N ASP A 245 -0.87 -35.13 14.30
CA ASP A 245 -1.47 -34.96 12.97
C ASP A 245 -0.56 -34.17 12.00
N GLY A 246 0.73 -34.01 12.33
CA GLY A 246 1.67 -33.14 11.61
C GLY A 246 1.59 -31.66 12.04
N PRO A 247 2.61 -30.85 11.72
CA PRO A 247 2.66 -29.44 12.09
C PRO A 247 1.45 -28.69 11.51
N PRO A 248 0.98 -27.63 12.19
CA PRO A 248 -0.18 -26.89 11.73
C PRO A 248 0.01 -26.42 10.28
N PRO A 249 -0.98 -26.63 9.40
CA PRO A 249 -0.86 -26.22 8.01
C PRO A 249 -0.67 -24.70 7.94
N PHE A 250 0.18 -24.24 7.01
CA PHE A 250 0.17 -22.81 6.70
C PHE A 250 -1.18 -22.45 6.08
N PRO A 251 -1.73 -21.27 6.40
CA PRO A 251 -3.03 -20.87 5.89
C PRO A 251 -3.03 -20.89 4.36
N PRO A 252 -4.07 -21.44 3.69
CA PRO A 252 -4.11 -21.56 2.23
C PRO A 252 -4.05 -20.24 1.47
N THR A 253 -4.08 -19.11 2.15
CA THR A 253 -4.01 -17.78 1.58
C THR A 253 -3.13 -16.87 2.41
N SER A 254 -2.49 -15.94 1.72
CA SER A 254 -1.72 -14.91 2.39
C SER A 254 -2.69 -13.88 2.91
N PRO A 255 -2.53 -13.40 4.15
CA PRO A 255 -3.21 -12.19 4.59
C PRO A 255 -3.09 -11.12 3.48
N MET A 256 -1.88 -10.85 2.99
CA MET A 256 -1.63 -9.78 2.02
C MET A 256 -2.35 -9.91 0.66
N ASN A 257 -2.73 -11.11 0.20
CA ASN A 257 -3.13 -11.32 -1.21
C ASN A 257 -4.63 -11.53 -1.46
N GLY A 258 -5.46 -11.50 -0.40
CA GLY A 258 -6.91 -11.52 -0.54
C GLY A 258 -7.55 -12.75 -1.19
N ALA A 259 -6.80 -13.81 -1.51
CA ALA A 259 -7.42 -15.12 -1.59
C ALA A 259 -7.92 -15.47 -0.16
N ILE A 260 -9.02 -16.20 -0.04
CA ILE A 260 -9.68 -16.45 1.26
C ILE A 260 -9.13 -17.67 2.00
N VAL A 261 -8.54 -17.45 3.18
CA VAL A 261 -8.39 -18.49 4.21
C VAL A 261 -9.70 -18.56 4.97
N SER A 262 -10.41 -19.67 4.81
CA SER A 262 -11.47 -20.06 5.71
C SER A 262 -10.92 -20.38 7.12
N GLY A 263 -11.44 -19.68 8.14
CA GLY A 263 -11.35 -19.99 9.58
C GLY A 263 -10.26 -19.19 10.33
N VAL A 264 -10.51 -18.50 11.46
CA VAL A 264 -11.50 -18.69 12.55
C VAL A 264 -12.06 -17.34 13.05
N PHE A 265 -13.32 -17.41 13.50
CA PHE A 265 -14.21 -16.40 14.06
C PHE A 265 -13.65 -15.56 15.22
N ALA A 266 -14.01 -14.27 15.24
CA ALA A 266 -14.29 -13.58 16.49
C ALA A 266 -15.78 -13.24 16.55
N ARG A 267 -16.58 -14.11 17.19
CA ARG A 267 -17.93 -13.75 17.62
C ARG A 267 -17.87 -13.08 19.01
N GLU A 268 -18.05 -11.76 18.99
CA GLU A 268 -18.95 -10.97 19.86
C GLU A 268 -18.94 -11.01 21.41
N ALA A 269 -18.19 -11.85 22.13
CA ALA A 269 -18.38 -11.93 23.59
C ALA A 269 -17.37 -11.17 24.49
N ASP A 270 -16.15 -10.85 24.06
CA ASP A 270 -15.10 -10.40 25.01
C ASP A 270 -14.85 -8.89 25.08
N ALA A 271 -15.51 -8.08 24.26
CA ALA A 271 -15.40 -6.60 24.32
C ALA A 271 -16.40 -5.96 25.31
N ALA A 272 -17.24 -6.76 25.97
CA ALA A 272 -18.37 -6.30 26.77
C ALA A 272 -18.01 -5.74 28.16
N ALA A 273 -16.75 -5.60 28.55
CA ALA A 273 -16.44 -5.38 29.97
C ALA A 273 -15.76 -4.06 30.37
N THR A 274 -15.05 -3.32 29.51
CA THR A 274 -14.30 -2.16 30.00
C THR A 274 -14.19 -1.04 28.97
N GLY A 275 -14.80 0.10 29.29
CA GLY A 275 -14.66 1.36 28.57
C GLY A 275 -13.22 1.89 28.62
N ALA A 276 -12.35 1.32 27.79
CA ALA A 276 -10.98 1.77 27.60
C ALA A 276 -10.74 2.07 26.13
N GLU A 277 -9.98 3.13 25.86
CA GLU A 277 -9.15 3.23 24.67
C GLU A 277 -8.50 1.86 24.43
N ALA A 278 -8.91 1.14 23.38
CA ALA A 278 -8.22 -0.06 22.97
C ALA A 278 -6.89 0.36 22.32
N ALA A 279 -5.92 0.61 23.19
CA ALA A 279 -4.53 0.79 22.86
C ALA A 279 -4.00 -0.47 22.16
N GLY A 280 -3.61 -0.32 20.89
CA GLY A 280 -2.72 -1.26 20.20
C GLY A 280 -3.09 -1.54 18.73
N PRO A 281 -2.08 -1.68 17.83
CA PRO A 281 -2.31 -2.14 16.47
C PRO A 281 -2.76 -3.61 16.52
N ARG A 282 -4.01 -3.89 16.16
CA ARG A 282 -4.46 -5.26 15.92
C ARG A 282 -4.81 -5.36 14.45
N LEU A 283 -3.98 -6.08 13.68
CA LEU A 283 -4.36 -6.51 12.33
C LEU A 283 -5.59 -7.42 12.47
N ALA A 284 -6.72 -7.02 11.90
CA ALA A 284 -7.92 -7.83 11.85
C ALA A 284 -8.35 -8.05 10.38
N TRP A 285 -8.67 -9.29 10.04
CA TRP A 285 -9.19 -9.67 8.73
C TRP A 285 -10.71 -9.64 8.76
N CYS A 286 -11.33 -8.83 7.91
CA CYS A 286 -12.77 -8.83 7.76
C CYS A 286 -13.17 -9.81 6.63
N ALA A 287 -13.76 -10.95 6.98
CA ALA A 287 -14.25 -11.94 6.03
C ALA A 287 -15.78 -11.98 6.05
N GLY A 288 -16.42 -11.71 4.91
CA GLY A 288 -17.81 -12.05 4.56
C GLY A 288 -18.95 -11.41 5.36
N GLU A 289 -18.83 -11.25 6.68
CA GLU A 289 -19.90 -10.83 7.59
C GLU A 289 -19.70 -9.43 8.18
N GLY A 290 -18.59 -8.76 7.86
CA GLY A 290 -18.27 -7.45 8.44
C GLY A 290 -17.59 -7.52 9.80
N PHE A 291 -17.65 -6.42 10.54
CA PHE A 291 -17.19 -6.31 11.92
C PHE A 291 -18.06 -5.32 12.70
N ARG A 292 -18.17 -5.50 14.02
CA ARG A 292 -19.04 -4.69 14.87
C ARG A 292 -18.22 -3.79 15.79
N LEU A 293 -18.64 -2.52 15.92
CA LEU A 293 -17.99 -1.51 16.73
C LEU A 293 -18.97 -0.83 17.68
N ALA A 294 -18.52 -0.48 18.88
CA ALA A 294 -19.25 0.39 19.80
C ALA A 294 -18.65 1.79 19.82
N THR A 295 -19.49 2.81 19.85
CA THR A 295 -19.03 4.19 20.02
C THR A 295 -18.46 4.41 21.43
N PRO A 296 -17.44 5.28 21.60
CA PRO A 296 -16.85 5.55 22.90
C PRO A 296 -17.82 6.26 23.85
N ALA A 297 -17.54 6.20 25.16
CA ALA A 297 -18.32 6.92 26.17
C ALA A 297 -18.04 8.43 26.14
N GLY A 298 -19.07 9.26 26.33
CA GLY A 298 -18.92 10.68 26.72
C GLY A 298 -19.14 11.76 25.64
N ALA A 299 -19.30 11.40 24.37
CA ALA A 299 -19.69 12.32 23.29
C ALA A 299 -20.31 11.60 22.08
N ARG A 300 -21.06 12.34 21.25
CA ARG A 300 -21.67 11.80 20.02
C ARG A 300 -20.60 11.57 18.94
N ALA A 301 -20.70 10.44 18.24
CA ALA A 301 -19.81 10.10 17.14
C ALA A 301 -20.43 10.52 15.80
N HIS A 302 -19.65 11.20 14.95
CA HIS A 302 -20.11 11.72 13.66
C HIS A 302 -19.42 11.04 12.48
N THR A 303 -18.22 10.52 12.69
CA THR A 303 -17.42 9.89 11.65
C THR A 303 -16.75 8.64 12.20
N LEU A 304 -16.70 7.58 11.39
CA LEU A 304 -15.90 6.40 11.64
C LEU A 304 -14.69 6.45 10.71
N VAL A 305 -13.47 6.48 11.24
CA VAL A 305 -12.25 6.36 10.44
C VAL A 305 -11.80 4.91 10.42
N LEU A 306 -11.62 4.36 9.23
CA LEU A 306 -11.08 3.02 9.00
C LEU A 306 -9.67 3.13 8.43
N GLU A 307 -8.71 2.50 9.09
CA GLU A 307 -7.35 2.32 8.59
C GLU A 307 -7.11 0.86 8.24
N GLY A 308 -6.59 0.60 7.05
CA GLY A 308 -6.34 -0.76 6.60
C GLY A 308 -5.38 -0.83 5.43
N HIS A 309 -5.29 -2.01 4.85
CA HIS A 309 -4.61 -2.24 3.58
C HIS A 309 -5.31 -3.33 2.79
N ASN A 310 -5.02 -3.30 1.50
CA ASN A 310 -5.36 -4.28 0.49
C ASN A 310 -6.86 -4.53 0.27
N PRO A 311 -7.69 -3.49 0.09
CA PRO A 311 -9.06 -3.70 -0.33
C PRO A 311 -9.12 -4.21 -1.77
N LEU A 312 -10.13 -5.03 -2.09
CA LEU A 312 -10.40 -5.42 -3.47
C LEU A 312 -10.73 -4.17 -4.33
N PRO A 313 -10.41 -4.18 -5.63
CA PRO A 313 -10.87 -3.16 -6.56
C PRO A 313 -12.39 -2.93 -6.46
N GLY A 314 -12.79 -1.66 -6.34
CA GLY A 314 -14.21 -1.28 -6.23
C GLY A 314 -14.87 -1.65 -4.89
N GLN A 315 -14.12 -2.09 -3.88
CA GLN A 315 -14.68 -2.47 -2.59
C GLN A 315 -15.17 -1.27 -1.79
N GLU A 316 -16.33 -1.41 -1.15
CA GLU A 316 -16.89 -0.41 -0.24
C GLU A 316 -17.12 -1.00 1.15
N ILE A 317 -17.16 -0.13 2.16
CA ILE A 317 -17.70 -0.44 3.49
C ILE A 317 -19.00 0.32 3.69
N GLU A 318 -20.02 -0.39 4.15
CA GLU A 318 -21.30 0.13 4.59
C GLU A 318 -21.37 0.08 6.12
N VAL A 319 -21.71 1.20 6.77
CA VAL A 319 -21.92 1.28 8.21
C VAL A 319 -23.42 1.23 8.48
N VAL A 320 -23.87 0.24 9.25
CA VAL A 320 -25.27 -0.02 9.57
C VAL A 320 -25.51 0.17 11.07
N HIS A 321 -26.54 0.94 11.41
CA HIS A 321 -27.00 1.12 12.79
C HIS A 321 -28.51 0.92 12.84
N GLU A 322 -28.98 0.01 13.70
CA GLU A 322 -30.41 -0.34 13.85
C GLU A 322 -31.06 -0.77 12.52
N GLY A 323 -30.33 -1.55 11.71
CA GLY A 323 -30.80 -2.06 10.42
C GLY A 323 -30.88 -1.01 9.30
N ARG A 324 -30.35 0.20 9.51
CA ARG A 324 -30.27 1.24 8.47
C ARG A 324 -28.82 1.60 8.17
N THR A 325 -28.52 1.76 6.88
CA THR A 325 -27.24 2.31 6.44
C THR A 325 -27.14 3.77 6.88
N ILE A 326 -26.12 4.07 7.68
CA ILE A 326 -25.80 5.41 8.15
C ILE A 326 -24.49 5.95 7.59
N GLY A 327 -23.69 5.15 6.90
CA GLY A 327 -22.48 5.61 6.23
C GLY A 327 -22.06 4.65 5.14
N ARG A 328 -21.38 5.14 4.11
CA ARG A 328 -20.79 4.32 3.06
C ARG A 328 -19.51 4.96 2.57
N GLN A 329 -18.51 4.13 2.28
CA GLN A 329 -17.22 4.61 1.79
C GLN A 329 -16.55 3.58 0.90
N GLY A 330 -16.14 4.00 -0.30
CA GLY A 330 -15.24 3.24 -1.16
C GLY A 330 -13.84 3.19 -0.57
N LEU A 331 -13.19 2.03 -0.66
CA LEU A 331 -11.85 1.80 -0.15
C LEU A 331 -10.82 1.96 -1.28
N PRO A 332 -9.81 2.83 -1.11
CA PRO A 332 -8.77 3.02 -2.12
C PRO A 332 -7.79 1.85 -2.10
N ALA A 333 -7.23 1.54 -3.28
CA ALA A 333 -6.21 0.51 -3.45
C ALA A 333 -5.01 0.68 -2.49
N GLY A 334 -4.42 -0.44 -2.04
CA GLY A 334 -3.28 -0.44 -1.13
C GLY A 334 -3.66 -0.12 0.32
N ALA A 335 -2.76 0.53 1.07
CA ALA A 335 -3.06 1.02 2.42
C ALA A 335 -3.99 2.24 2.38
N PHE A 336 -4.88 2.33 3.36
CA PHE A 336 -5.89 3.36 3.37
C PHE A 336 -6.17 3.86 4.78
N SER A 337 -6.59 5.12 4.85
CA SER A 337 -7.21 5.74 6.03
C SER A 337 -8.39 6.53 5.52
N VAL A 338 -9.59 5.94 5.59
CA VAL A 338 -10.79 6.53 5.02
C VAL A 338 -11.76 6.95 6.12
N PRO A 339 -12.23 8.21 6.12
CA PRO A 339 -13.33 8.64 6.96
C PRO A 339 -14.66 8.18 6.34
N ILE A 340 -15.55 7.65 7.16
CA ILE A 340 -16.94 7.35 6.82
C ILE A 340 -17.82 8.33 7.59
N ALA A 341 -18.32 9.34 6.89
CA ALA A 341 -19.28 10.28 7.47
C ALA A 341 -20.59 9.56 7.79
N LEU A 342 -21.11 9.79 9.00
CA LEU A 342 -22.37 9.21 9.44
C LEU A 342 -23.51 10.19 9.18
N SER A 343 -24.54 9.74 8.47
CA SER A 343 -25.74 10.53 8.12
C SER A 343 -26.54 11.02 9.33
N ARG A 344 -26.30 10.40 10.50
CA ARG A 344 -26.76 10.88 11.80
C ARG A 344 -25.68 10.65 12.86
N PRO A 345 -25.54 11.54 13.84
CA PRO A 345 -24.66 11.31 14.98
C PRO A 345 -25.13 10.09 15.77
N LEU A 346 -24.18 9.28 16.25
CA LEU A 346 -24.45 8.16 17.14
C LEU A 346 -24.26 8.57 18.60
N GLU A 347 -25.14 8.11 19.47
CA GLU A 347 -25.04 8.36 20.91
C GLU A 347 -23.93 7.50 21.54
N PRO A 348 -23.35 7.92 22.67
CA PRO A 348 -22.36 7.12 23.39
C PRO A 348 -22.85 5.70 23.67
N GLY A 349 -22.04 4.70 23.34
CA GLY A 349 -22.37 3.27 23.52
C GLY A 349 -23.25 2.67 22.40
N SER A 350 -23.67 3.43 21.39
CA SER A 350 -24.30 2.87 20.19
C SER A 350 -23.39 1.84 19.50
N VAL A 351 -23.98 0.75 19.02
CA VAL A 351 -23.28 -0.37 18.37
C VAL A 351 -23.61 -0.40 16.88
N VAL A 352 -22.60 -0.43 16.02
CA VAL A 352 -22.74 -0.43 14.56
C VAL A 352 -22.08 -1.63 13.91
N ASP A 353 -22.67 -2.10 12.82
CA ASP A 353 -22.11 -3.14 11.96
C ASP A 353 -21.45 -2.48 10.74
N CYS A 354 -20.19 -2.83 10.47
CA CYS A 354 -19.44 -2.39 9.29
C CYS A 354 -19.38 -3.55 8.30
N LEU A 355 -20.19 -3.46 7.26
CA LEU A 355 -20.42 -4.52 6.29
C LEU A 355 -19.69 -4.20 4.98
N PRO A 356 -18.77 -5.05 4.53
CA PRO A 356 -18.15 -4.89 3.23
C PRO A 356 -19.12 -5.16 2.08
N ARG A 357 -18.97 -4.42 0.99
CA ARG A 357 -19.75 -4.52 -0.24
C ARG A 357 -18.81 -4.64 -1.43
N HIS A 358 -19.21 -5.42 -2.43
CA HIS A 358 -18.55 -5.42 -3.74
C HIS A 358 -19.14 -4.34 -4.64
N GLY A 359 -18.30 -3.45 -5.14
CA GLY A 359 -18.50 -2.79 -6.43
C GLY A 359 -17.82 -3.61 -7.52
N HIS A 360 -18.62 -4.32 -8.31
CA HIS A 360 -18.23 -5.04 -9.54
C HIS A 360 -17.27 -6.25 -9.39
N VAL A 361 -17.69 -7.35 -10.04
CA VAL A 361 -16.98 -8.62 -10.13
C VAL A 361 -15.68 -8.41 -10.91
N LEU A 362 -14.54 -8.72 -10.29
CA LEU A 362 -13.30 -8.94 -11.02
C LEU A 362 -13.54 -10.13 -11.95
N ALA A 363 -13.33 -9.91 -13.25
CA ALA A 363 -13.56 -10.87 -14.31
C ALA A 363 -13.10 -12.29 -13.92
N GLU A 364 -13.99 -13.25 -14.18
CA GLU A 364 -13.73 -14.69 -14.06
C GLU A 364 -12.42 -15.03 -14.75
N HIS A 365 -11.40 -15.36 -13.97
CA HIS A 365 -10.20 -16.01 -14.51
C HIS A 365 -10.51 -17.51 -14.57
N ASP A 366 -10.67 -18.03 -15.80
CA ASP A 366 -10.89 -19.44 -16.09
C ASP A 366 -9.78 -20.33 -15.50
N GLY A 367 -10.07 -20.85 -14.32
CA GLY A 367 -9.27 -21.79 -13.56
C GLY A 367 -10.17 -22.63 -12.67
N GLY A 368 -11.28 -23.14 -13.21
CA GLY A 368 -12.15 -24.15 -12.61
C GLY A 368 -12.67 -23.80 -11.21
N ALA A 369 -13.81 -23.10 -11.13
CA ALA A 369 -14.60 -23.05 -9.91
C ALA A 369 -15.22 -24.44 -9.64
N PRO A 370 -15.24 -24.94 -8.39
CA PRO A 370 -16.04 -26.10 -8.05
C PRO A 370 -17.52 -25.72 -8.11
N ASP A 371 -18.32 -26.59 -8.72
CA ASP A 371 -19.77 -26.49 -8.76
C ASP A 371 -20.36 -26.30 -7.36
N GLY A 372 -20.93 -25.11 -7.13
CA GLY A 372 -21.60 -24.76 -5.88
C GLY A 372 -21.82 -23.25 -5.79
N ALA A 373 -22.95 -22.80 -6.34
CA ALA A 373 -23.64 -21.54 -6.09
C ALA A 373 -22.81 -20.35 -5.54
N GLY A 374 -22.72 -19.28 -6.35
CA GLY A 374 -22.23 -17.98 -5.90
C GLY A 374 -22.91 -17.52 -4.61
N ASP A 375 -22.13 -17.41 -3.55
CA ASP A 375 -22.55 -16.85 -2.27
C ASP A 375 -21.59 -15.70 -1.97
N GLY A 376 -22.03 -14.48 -2.31
CA GLY A 376 -21.22 -13.25 -2.40
C GLY A 376 -20.56 -12.80 -1.09
N ARG A 377 -19.56 -13.54 -0.60
CA ARG A 377 -18.93 -13.38 0.72
C ARG A 377 -17.43 -13.06 0.67
N TYR A 378 -16.91 -12.46 -0.40
CA TYR A 378 -15.47 -12.42 -0.64
C TYR A 378 -14.87 -11.02 -0.42
N VAL A 379 -14.24 -10.80 0.73
CA VAL A 379 -13.73 -9.46 1.12
C VAL A 379 -12.32 -9.65 1.65
N SER A 380 -11.34 -8.94 1.06
CA SER A 380 -9.97 -8.83 1.56
C SER A 380 -9.78 -7.43 2.11
N ILE A 381 -9.87 -7.24 3.42
CA ILE A 381 -9.51 -5.97 4.06
C ILE A 381 -8.73 -6.29 5.32
N ALA A 382 -7.50 -5.78 5.37
CA ALA A 382 -6.60 -5.93 6.50
C ALA A 382 -6.65 -4.67 7.37
N LEU A 383 -7.52 -4.65 8.36
CA LEU A 383 -7.72 -3.49 9.24
C LEU A 383 -6.54 -3.33 10.19
N ARG A 384 -5.98 -2.13 10.27
CA ARG A 384 -4.90 -1.78 11.21
C ARG A 384 -5.45 -1.14 12.48
N ARG A 385 -6.29 -0.11 12.32
CA ARG A 385 -6.91 0.69 13.38
C ARG A 385 -8.25 1.23 12.91
N PHE A 386 -9.13 1.52 13.85
CA PHE A 386 -10.34 2.29 13.60
C PHE A 386 -10.57 3.22 14.79
N ARG A 387 -11.22 4.36 14.54
CA ARG A 387 -11.63 5.27 15.60
C ARG A 387 -12.92 5.98 15.21
N PHE A 388 -13.76 6.23 16.20
CA PHE A 388 -14.83 7.20 16.03
C PHE A 388 -14.28 8.59 16.30
N GLU A 389 -14.46 9.49 15.34
CA GLU A 389 -14.26 10.90 15.58
C GLU A 389 -15.52 11.44 16.25
N MET A 390 -15.36 11.72 17.54
CA MET A 390 -16.39 12.34 18.36
C MET A 390 -16.30 13.84 18.19
N VAL A 391 -17.38 14.46 17.74
CA VAL A 391 -17.44 15.90 17.68
C VAL A 391 -17.87 16.43 19.04
N ARG A 392 -16.88 16.78 19.86
CA ARG A 392 -17.00 17.98 20.69
C ARG A 392 -16.33 19.10 19.92
N ARG A 393 -17.10 19.88 19.14
CA ARG A 393 -16.61 21.09 18.45
C ARG A 393 -16.39 22.22 19.46
N THR A 394 -15.44 22.01 20.37
CA THR A 394 -14.90 23.03 21.27
C THR A 394 -13.62 23.59 20.67
N GLY A 395 -13.53 24.91 20.49
CA GLY A 395 -12.32 25.55 19.95
C GLY A 395 -12.22 25.58 18.42
N LEU A 396 -13.35 25.64 17.71
CA LEU A 396 -13.33 26.04 16.29
C LEU A 396 -12.72 27.44 16.17
N PRO A 397 -11.88 27.69 15.16
CA PRO A 397 -11.35 29.03 14.93
C PRO A 397 -12.51 29.97 14.63
N LEU A 398 -12.53 31.06 15.38
CA LEU A 398 -13.30 32.26 15.09
C LEU A 398 -12.48 33.03 14.05
N LEU A 399 -13.09 33.30 12.90
CA LEU A 399 -12.46 34.02 11.81
C LEU A 399 -13.10 35.40 11.66
N GLY A 400 -12.29 36.43 11.88
CA GLY A 400 -12.62 37.82 11.61
C GLY A 400 -12.23 38.26 10.19
N PRO A 401 -12.63 39.46 9.75
CA PRO A 401 -12.26 39.98 8.44
C PRO A 401 -10.74 40.12 8.28
N GLY A 402 -10.21 39.65 7.16
CA GLY A 402 -8.76 39.65 6.87
C GLY A 402 -7.96 38.56 7.59
N GLU A 403 -8.57 37.79 8.50
CA GLU A 403 -7.88 36.69 9.15
C GLU A 403 -7.63 35.54 8.17
N THR A 404 -6.45 34.94 8.32
CA THR A 404 -6.05 33.77 7.56
C THR A 404 -6.14 32.54 8.45
N ALA A 405 -7.04 31.62 8.12
CA ALA A 405 -7.30 30.43 8.92
C ALA A 405 -6.20 29.35 8.78
N PHE A 406 -5.49 29.35 7.65
CA PHE A 406 -4.51 28.35 7.30
C PHE A 406 -3.30 29.00 6.61
N THR A 407 -2.11 28.75 7.16
CA THR A 407 -0.83 28.97 6.45
C THR A 407 0.03 27.73 6.58
N THR A 408 0.86 27.53 5.57
CA THR A 408 1.59 26.30 5.20
C THR A 408 2.63 25.80 6.21
N ARG A 409 2.57 26.18 7.50
CA ARG A 409 3.63 25.92 8.49
C ARG A 409 3.19 25.38 9.85
N SER A 410 1.89 25.30 10.18
CA SER A 410 1.47 25.01 11.56
C SER A 410 0.61 23.76 11.73
N LYS A 411 0.81 23.02 12.83
CA LYS A 411 -0.07 21.91 13.27
C LYS A 411 -1.50 22.35 13.61
N ALA A 412 -1.75 23.65 13.84
CA ALA A 412 -3.09 24.17 14.13
C ALA A 412 -4.01 24.06 12.91
N SER A 413 -3.43 24.12 11.71
CA SER A 413 -4.10 23.96 10.43
C SER A 413 -4.92 22.67 10.28
N ALA A 414 -4.45 21.56 10.86
CA ALA A 414 -5.16 20.29 10.83
C ALA A 414 -6.46 20.32 11.67
N LYS A 415 -6.59 21.26 12.62
CA LYS A 415 -7.79 21.38 13.48
C LYS A 415 -8.97 22.09 12.81
N LEU A 416 -8.73 22.81 11.71
CA LEU A 416 -9.76 23.51 10.93
C LEU A 416 -10.57 22.54 10.04
N LEU A 417 -10.01 21.38 9.73
CA LEU A 417 -10.54 20.44 8.75
C LEU A 417 -11.37 19.38 9.46
N ALA A 418 -12.61 19.18 9.00
CA ALA A 418 -13.53 18.25 9.64
C ALA A 418 -13.21 16.82 9.19
N HIS A 419 -13.17 16.55 7.88
CA HIS A 419 -12.90 15.22 7.31
C HIS A 419 -12.32 15.30 5.88
N GLY A 420 -11.61 14.24 5.44
CA GLY A 420 -11.20 14.06 4.03
C GLY A 420 -9.87 14.70 3.62
N TRP A 421 -9.08 15.20 4.58
CA TRP A 421 -7.78 15.83 4.34
C TRP A 421 -6.65 15.10 5.10
N ALA A 422 -5.47 14.98 4.49
CA ALA A 422 -4.24 14.53 5.14
C ALA A 422 -3.22 15.66 5.29
N GLY A 423 -2.44 15.63 6.38
CA GLY A 423 -1.29 16.53 6.56
C GLY A 423 -0.15 16.20 5.60
N LEU A 424 0.55 17.21 5.09
CA LEU A 424 1.52 17.07 3.99
C LEU A 424 2.99 17.08 4.39
N GLU A 425 3.78 16.48 3.49
CA GLU A 425 4.88 17.13 2.74
C GLU A 425 5.06 18.65 3.01
N ASP A 426 5.76 19.00 4.09
CA ASP A 426 6.35 20.28 4.51
C ASP A 426 5.60 21.63 4.31
N THR A 427 4.64 21.78 3.38
CA THR A 427 4.09 23.08 2.91
C THR A 427 2.63 23.13 2.43
N HIS A 428 1.79 22.07 2.39
CA HIS A 428 0.34 22.25 2.03
C HIS A 428 -0.63 21.34 2.82
N VAL A 429 -1.93 21.31 2.51
CA VAL A 429 -2.90 20.28 3.01
C VAL A 429 -3.66 19.68 1.83
N TRP A 430 -3.67 18.33 1.65
CA TRP A 430 -4.14 17.62 0.45
C TRP A 430 -5.42 16.88 0.79
N SER A 431 -6.40 16.97 -0.11
CA SER A 431 -7.59 16.13 -0.04
C SER A 431 -7.22 14.69 -0.42
N LEU A 432 -7.82 13.74 0.27
CA LEU A 432 -7.67 12.30 0.01
C LEU A 432 -8.76 11.75 -0.93
N ALA A 433 -9.67 12.60 -1.42
CA ALA A 433 -10.85 12.17 -2.16
C ALA A 433 -11.36 13.25 -3.11
N GLU A 434 -12.43 12.94 -3.84
CA GLU A 434 -13.13 13.92 -4.69
C GLU A 434 -13.88 15.00 -3.89
N ARG A 435 -14.00 14.82 -2.57
CA ARG A 435 -14.75 15.70 -1.66
C ARG A 435 -14.06 15.84 -0.32
N ALA A 436 -14.10 17.03 0.26
CA ALA A 436 -13.52 17.32 1.58
C ALA A 436 -14.22 18.46 2.32
N GLU A 437 -14.18 18.46 3.66
CA GLU A 437 -14.99 19.36 4.50
C GLU A 437 -14.16 20.28 5.40
N ILE A 438 -14.58 21.55 5.52
CA ILE A 438 -13.96 22.59 6.35
C ILE A 438 -15.01 23.20 7.27
N ALA A 439 -14.71 23.29 8.57
CA ALA A 439 -15.60 23.86 9.57
C ALA A 439 -14.96 25.04 10.31
N PHE A 440 -15.68 26.16 10.42
CA PHE A 440 -15.21 27.37 11.11
C PHE A 440 -16.39 28.19 11.66
N ARG A 441 -16.08 29.22 12.46
CA ARG A 441 -17.05 30.25 12.88
C ARG A 441 -16.62 31.60 12.35
N ALA A 442 -17.55 32.43 11.90
CA ALA A 442 -17.27 33.82 11.55
C ALA A 442 -17.56 34.73 12.75
N GLU A 443 -16.66 35.67 13.05
CA GLU A 443 -16.89 36.70 14.10
C GLU A 443 -17.74 37.86 13.60
N GLU A 444 -17.54 38.25 12.33
CA GLU A 444 -18.24 39.36 11.68
C GLU A 444 -18.80 38.94 10.32
N ALA A 445 -19.67 39.78 9.75
CA ALA A 445 -20.21 39.55 8.41
C ALA A 445 -19.08 39.51 7.37
N ALA A 446 -18.96 38.41 6.64
CA ALA A 446 -18.03 38.25 5.53
C ALA A 446 -18.73 38.51 4.20
N GLU A 447 -18.07 39.22 3.28
CA GLU A 447 -18.55 39.41 1.90
C GLU A 447 -18.19 38.21 1.02
N ALA A 448 -17.02 37.64 1.24
CA ALA A 448 -16.53 36.48 0.51
C ALA A 448 -15.47 35.71 1.31
N LEU A 449 -15.22 34.47 0.92
CA LEU A 449 -13.92 33.83 1.17
C LEU A 449 -13.05 33.88 -0.06
N LEU A 450 -11.74 33.97 0.18
CA LEU A 450 -10.72 33.65 -0.80
C LEU A 450 -10.02 32.35 -0.42
N LEU A 451 -10.15 31.33 -1.28
CA LEU A 451 -9.45 30.07 -1.17
C LEU A 451 -8.28 30.05 -2.15
N VAL A 452 -7.06 29.82 -1.68
CA VAL A 452 -5.90 29.58 -2.56
C VAL A 452 -5.70 28.08 -2.63
N VAL A 453 -5.87 27.53 -3.82
CA VAL A 453 -5.97 26.08 -4.04
C VAL A 453 -5.05 25.68 -5.18
N ARG A 454 -4.47 24.49 -5.09
CA ARG A 454 -3.61 23.91 -6.12
C ARG A 454 -4.19 22.58 -6.59
N SER A 455 -4.27 22.39 -7.91
CA SER A 455 -4.61 21.11 -8.53
C SER A 455 -3.45 20.12 -8.38
N ASN A 456 -3.76 18.82 -8.49
CA ASN A 456 -2.71 17.81 -8.47
C ASN A 456 -1.80 17.96 -9.71
N PRO A 457 -0.47 18.17 -9.56
CA PRO A 457 0.43 18.35 -10.69
C PRO A 457 0.70 17.07 -11.49
N PHE A 458 0.31 15.90 -10.97
CA PHE A 458 0.51 14.61 -11.63
C PHE A 458 -0.64 14.23 -12.59
N LEU A 459 -1.71 15.02 -12.63
CA LEU A 459 -2.80 14.84 -13.59
C LEU A 459 -2.49 15.58 -14.89
N ALA A 460 -2.71 14.91 -16.01
CA ALA A 460 -2.52 15.49 -17.34
C ALA A 460 -3.60 16.53 -17.70
N GLU A 461 -4.78 16.43 -17.09
CA GLU A 461 -5.94 17.27 -17.39
C GLU A 461 -6.27 18.25 -16.24
N PRO A 462 -6.77 19.47 -16.55
CA PRO A 462 -7.20 20.43 -15.54
C PRO A 462 -8.38 19.91 -14.69
N GLN A 463 -8.38 20.23 -13.39
CA GLN A 463 -9.45 19.83 -12.46
C GLN A 463 -10.44 20.97 -12.22
N THR A 464 -11.74 20.70 -12.22
CA THR A 464 -12.76 21.69 -11.83
C THR A 464 -13.12 21.53 -10.38
N MET A 465 -12.84 22.55 -9.57
CA MET A 465 -13.29 22.61 -8.18
C MET A 465 -14.68 23.22 -8.11
N THR A 466 -15.55 22.67 -7.25
CA THR A 466 -16.79 23.29 -6.79
C THR A 466 -16.71 23.51 -5.28
N VAL A 467 -17.28 24.63 -4.82
CA VAL A 467 -17.42 24.95 -3.40
C VAL A 467 -18.89 25.00 -3.06
N GLU A 468 -19.29 24.19 -2.09
CA GLU A 468 -20.65 24.11 -1.58
C GLU A 468 -20.68 24.56 -0.12
N LEU A 469 -21.74 25.26 0.28
CA LEU A 469 -22.04 25.58 1.66
C LEU A 469 -23.44 25.05 1.98
N ASN A 470 -23.56 24.22 3.01
CA ASN A 470 -24.86 23.64 3.42
C ASN A 470 -25.65 23.03 2.23
N GLY A 471 -24.94 22.40 1.29
CA GLY A 471 -25.53 21.77 0.09
C GLY A 471 -25.87 22.71 -1.08
N THR A 472 -25.54 24.00 -1.00
CA THR A 472 -25.70 24.97 -2.11
C THR A 472 -24.35 25.26 -2.76
N VAL A 473 -24.23 25.09 -4.09
CA VAL A 473 -23.01 25.44 -4.84
C VAL A 473 -22.86 26.96 -4.89
N LEU A 474 -21.76 27.47 -4.34
CA LEU A 474 -21.45 28.90 -4.27
C LEU A 474 -20.42 29.35 -5.30
N ALA A 475 -19.50 28.46 -5.69
CA ALA A 475 -18.47 28.77 -6.67
C ALA A 475 -18.05 27.51 -7.44
N SER A 476 -17.59 27.69 -8.67
CA SER A 476 -16.94 26.64 -9.47
C SER A 476 -15.80 27.24 -10.30
N ARG A 477 -14.67 26.55 -10.37
CA ARG A 477 -13.50 27.00 -11.12
C ARG A 477 -12.63 25.83 -11.59
N THR A 478 -12.24 25.84 -12.86
CA THR A 478 -11.20 24.95 -13.40
C THR A 478 -9.80 25.48 -13.08
N LEU A 479 -8.94 24.60 -12.57
CA LEU A 479 -7.59 24.90 -12.09
C LEU A 479 -6.54 24.19 -12.95
N GLU A 480 -5.59 24.97 -13.47
CA GLU A 480 -4.38 24.51 -14.15
C GLU A 480 -3.18 24.79 -13.23
N GLY A 481 -2.95 23.92 -12.26
CA GLY A 481 -2.00 24.15 -11.18
C GLY A 481 -2.61 25.00 -10.06
N ARG A 482 -2.04 26.16 -9.77
CA ARG A 482 -2.45 27.01 -8.64
C ARG A 482 -3.47 28.07 -9.05
N GLY A 483 -4.54 28.23 -8.28
CA GLY A 483 -5.55 29.27 -8.51
C GLY A 483 -6.24 29.76 -7.24
N GLU A 484 -6.96 30.87 -7.37
CA GLU A 484 -7.70 31.49 -6.27
C GLU A 484 -9.21 31.39 -6.51
N VAL A 485 -9.98 30.84 -5.58
CA VAL A 485 -11.43 30.75 -5.71
C VAL A 485 -12.08 31.68 -4.72
N ARG A 486 -12.72 32.72 -5.25
CA ARG A 486 -13.54 33.63 -4.47
C ARG A 486 -14.94 33.02 -4.33
N VAL A 487 -15.36 32.78 -3.10
CA VAL A 487 -16.65 32.22 -2.77
C VAL A 487 -17.53 33.35 -2.25
N PRO A 488 -18.52 33.82 -3.04
CA PRO A 488 -19.43 34.87 -2.60
C PRO A 488 -20.29 34.37 -1.45
N VAL A 489 -20.45 35.21 -0.42
CA VAL A 489 -21.32 34.89 0.72
C VAL A 489 -22.68 35.52 0.46
N ALA A 490 -23.71 34.69 0.33
CA ALA A 490 -25.10 35.14 0.27
C ALA A 490 -25.70 35.11 1.69
N ASP A 491 -25.96 36.28 2.29
CA ASP A 491 -26.78 36.62 3.47
C ASP A 491 -26.71 35.75 4.77
N ALA A 492 -25.98 34.64 4.83
CA ALA A 492 -26.19 33.59 5.83
C ALA A 492 -24.94 33.12 6.58
N TRP A 493 -23.86 33.90 6.58
CA TRP A 493 -22.75 33.61 7.52
C TRP A 493 -23.04 34.32 8.83
N ARG A 494 -23.93 33.70 9.62
CA ARG A 494 -24.34 34.25 10.90
C ARG A 494 -23.18 34.18 11.88
N THR A 495 -22.89 35.32 12.49
CA THR A 495 -21.85 35.47 13.50
C THR A 495 -22.05 34.46 14.62
N GLY A 496 -21.02 33.67 14.91
CA GLY A 496 -21.04 32.67 15.99
C GLY A 496 -21.68 31.32 15.65
N GLU A 497 -22.34 31.15 14.50
CA GLU A 497 -22.78 29.85 14.00
C GLU A 497 -21.63 29.07 13.34
N VAL A 498 -21.74 27.74 13.34
CA VAL A 498 -20.77 26.86 12.68
C VAL A 498 -21.12 26.79 11.20
N ASN A 499 -20.16 27.14 10.35
CA ASN A 499 -20.29 27.05 8.91
C ASN A 499 -19.51 25.85 8.40
N GLU A 500 -20.09 25.09 7.47
CA GLU A 500 -19.48 23.91 6.84
C GLU A 500 -19.38 24.09 5.34
N LEU A 501 -18.15 24.17 4.84
CA LEU A 501 -17.84 24.21 3.41
C LEU A 501 -17.42 22.83 2.93
N VAL A 502 -18.06 22.38 1.85
CA VAL A 502 -17.66 21.19 1.11
C VAL A 502 -16.93 21.63 -0.15
N LEU A 503 -15.68 21.21 -0.27
CA LEU A 503 -14.87 21.37 -1.47
C LEU A 503 -14.94 20.08 -2.25
N ALA A 504 -15.41 20.14 -3.49
CA ALA A 504 -15.47 18.99 -4.38
C ALA A 504 -14.65 19.25 -5.64
N VAL A 505 -14.09 18.20 -6.23
CA VAL A 505 -13.48 18.22 -7.57
C VAL A 505 -14.32 17.41 -8.54
N SER A 506 -14.42 17.90 -9.77
CA SER A 506 -15.03 17.19 -10.87
C SER A 506 -14.32 15.86 -11.09
N ALA A 507 -15.10 14.80 -11.30
CA ALA A 507 -14.58 13.53 -11.78
C ALA A 507 -13.72 13.77 -13.04
N VAL A 508 -12.49 13.26 -13.03
CA VAL A 508 -11.62 13.28 -14.21
C VAL A 508 -12.20 12.30 -15.23
N ALA A 509 -12.20 12.67 -16.52
CA ALA A 509 -12.86 11.88 -17.59
C ALA A 509 -12.40 10.40 -17.63
N GLN A 510 -11.17 10.14 -17.18
CA GLN A 510 -10.72 8.85 -16.71
C GLN A 510 -10.21 9.03 -15.27
N PRO A 511 -10.78 8.36 -14.26
CA PRO A 511 -10.19 8.37 -12.94
C PRO A 511 -8.78 7.78 -13.06
N PRO A 512 -7.77 8.42 -12.48
CA PRO A 512 -6.41 7.88 -12.47
C PRO A 512 -6.41 6.52 -11.76
N GLU A 513 -5.51 5.63 -12.16
CA GLU A 513 -5.40 4.26 -11.60
C GLU A 513 -5.21 4.26 -10.07
N ASP A 514 -4.70 5.36 -9.51
CA ASP A 514 -4.62 5.62 -8.07
C ASP A 514 -5.55 6.78 -7.65
N PRO A 515 -6.63 6.54 -6.90
CA PRO A 515 -7.53 7.59 -6.42
C PRO A 515 -6.87 8.60 -5.48
N ARG A 516 -5.69 8.34 -4.93
CA ARG A 516 -4.89 9.32 -4.16
C ARG A 516 -4.27 10.41 -5.05
N THR A 517 -4.27 10.20 -6.36
CA THR A 517 -3.90 11.23 -7.34
C THR A 517 -5.08 12.15 -7.70
N LEU A 518 -6.28 11.87 -7.18
CA LEU A 518 -7.41 12.80 -7.18
C LEU A 518 -7.35 13.68 -5.93
N GLY A 519 -7.67 14.96 -6.07
CA GLY A 519 -7.71 15.91 -4.95
C GLY A 519 -7.08 17.25 -5.26
N LEU A 520 -7.22 18.17 -4.30
CA LEU A 520 -6.65 19.51 -4.33
C LEU A 520 -5.79 19.74 -3.09
N ALA A 521 -4.81 20.62 -3.18
CA ALA A 521 -4.12 21.17 -2.04
C ALA A 521 -4.72 22.53 -1.66
N LEU A 522 -5.26 22.65 -0.44
CA LEU A 522 -5.66 23.95 0.11
C LEU A 522 -4.45 24.61 0.75
N GLU A 523 -4.01 25.73 0.18
CA GLU A 523 -2.81 26.45 0.63
C GLU A 523 -3.12 27.62 1.56
N ARG A 524 -4.31 28.22 1.43
CA ARG A 524 -4.71 29.39 2.21
C ARG A 524 -6.22 29.59 2.16
N MET A 525 -6.80 30.05 3.27
CA MET A 525 -8.18 30.51 3.35
C MET A 525 -8.22 31.86 4.07
N VAL A 526 -8.86 32.86 3.45
CA VAL A 526 -8.94 34.24 3.93
C VAL A 526 -10.38 34.74 3.91
N VAL A 527 -10.80 35.41 4.98
CA VAL A 527 -12.11 36.09 5.05
C VAL A 527 -12.00 37.49 4.45
N ILE A 528 -12.89 37.84 3.52
CA ILE A 528 -12.95 39.16 2.90
C ILE A 528 -14.10 39.95 3.52
N ALA A 529 -13.78 41.16 4.02
CA ALA A 529 -14.75 42.08 4.62
C ALA A 529 -15.65 42.73 3.54
N PRO A 530 -16.86 43.19 3.91
CA PRO A 530 -17.66 44.09 3.08
C PRO A 530 -16.89 45.36 2.74
N ALA A 531 -17.02 45.84 1.50
CA ALA A 531 -16.46 47.13 1.10
C ALA A 531 -17.02 48.28 1.99
N GLY A 532 -16.23 48.73 2.99
CA GLY A 532 -16.59 49.84 3.88
C GLY A 532 -16.09 49.74 5.33
N THR A 533 -15.59 48.59 5.78
CA THR A 533 -15.06 48.42 7.14
C THR A 533 -13.59 48.86 7.25
N PRO A 534 -13.20 49.76 8.17
CA PRO A 534 -11.81 50.21 8.30
C PRO A 534 -10.91 49.08 8.82
N THR A 535 -9.77 48.86 8.18
CA THR A 535 -8.76 47.88 8.60
C THR A 535 -8.16 48.27 9.96
N PRO A 536 -8.02 47.37 10.94
CA PRO A 536 -7.34 47.71 12.18
C PRO A 536 -5.84 47.87 11.91
N THR A 537 -5.33 49.06 12.19
CA THR A 537 -3.90 49.40 12.11
C THR A 537 -3.08 48.47 13.01
N SER A 538 -2.07 47.80 12.43
CA SER A 538 -1.04 47.07 13.17
C SER A 538 -0.36 47.99 14.19
N GLY A 539 -0.50 47.70 15.48
CA GLY A 539 0.25 48.37 16.54
C GLY A 539 1.77 48.14 16.40
N PRO A 540 2.62 49.05 16.92
CA PRO A 540 4.07 48.95 16.76
C PRO A 540 4.63 47.74 17.49
N ALA A 541 5.65 47.11 16.90
CA ALA A 541 6.34 45.94 17.43
C ALA A 541 6.98 46.22 18.81
N PRO A 542 6.98 45.26 19.74
CA PRO A 542 7.64 45.43 21.04
C PRO A 542 9.17 45.50 20.87
N PRO A 543 9.88 46.27 21.70
CA PRO A 543 11.33 46.43 21.58
C PRO A 543 12.06 45.12 21.89
N SER A 544 13.09 44.82 21.10
CA SER A 544 14.00 43.69 21.27
C SER A 544 14.73 43.77 22.62
N GLY A 545 14.52 42.78 23.48
CA GLY A 545 15.30 42.60 24.71
C GLY A 545 16.76 42.17 24.41
N PRO A 546 17.70 42.40 25.34
CA PRO A 546 19.12 42.14 25.11
C PRO A 546 19.42 40.65 25.02
N ALA A 547 20.41 40.31 24.19
CA ALA A 547 20.86 38.94 23.95
C ALA A 547 21.46 38.29 25.22
N PRO A 548 21.22 37.00 25.47
CA PRO A 548 21.85 36.30 26.59
C PRO A 548 23.33 36.02 26.31
N GLU A 549 24.18 36.28 27.32
CA GLU A 549 25.59 35.91 27.36
C GLU A 549 25.79 34.39 27.49
N PRO A 550 26.93 33.84 27.05
CA PRO A 550 27.16 32.39 27.04
C PRO A 550 27.60 31.89 28.41
N GLU A 551 26.87 30.93 28.99
CA GLU A 551 27.32 30.21 30.18
C GLU A 551 28.18 28.99 29.79
N ASP A 552 29.38 28.97 30.38
CA ASP A 552 30.35 27.89 30.39
C ASP A 552 29.77 26.58 30.98
N ALA A 553 30.10 25.46 30.35
CA ALA A 553 29.83 24.12 30.86
C ALA A 553 31.02 23.60 31.70
N PRO A 554 30.77 22.92 32.84
CA PRO A 554 31.66 21.88 33.34
C PRO A 554 31.45 20.54 32.64
#